data_AF-A0A8B3RJA0-F1
#
_entry.id   AF-A0A8B3RJA0-F1
#
_cell.length_a   1.000
_cell.length_b   1.000
_cell.length_c   1.000
_cell.angle_alpha   90.00
_cell.angle_beta   90.00
_cell.angle_gamma   90.00
#
_symmetry.space_group_name_H-M   'P 1'
#
loop_
_entity.id
_entity.type
_entity.pdbx_description
1 polymer ?
#
loop_
_entity_poly.entity_id
_entity_poly.type
_entity_poly.pdbx_seq_one_letter_code
_entity_poly.pdbx_strand_id
1 'polypeptide(L)'
;MGGIDKLQTGDPIIIRTESLWLVYRYTGYRIVLPEDTSVLNPPADPQTRMVTLTTCEPKYTTPTHRWIATGMFEHWMRVSDGVPGQLASTDRHGTVTFTARDTPGMLTRLGTLQPVIIALTVAYLIVFIGASIVWRWPAWRNATGRDWDVMSVLWRCQPGPKPIRMLLTGLLALLAMTIMFEYGYPWCATHIPLLRDMSGYSAM
;
A
#
# COMPACT_ATOMS: atom_id res chain seq x y z
N MET A 1 13.47 -4.01 4.67
CA MET A 1 12.56 -5.17 4.86
C MET A 1 11.86 -5.03 6.19
N GLY A 2 10.54 -4.80 6.21
CA GLY A 2 9.85 -4.32 7.43
C GLY A 2 9.24 -5.38 8.36
N GLY A 3 9.36 -6.67 8.05
CA GLY A 3 8.76 -7.76 8.84
C GLY A 3 9.73 -8.86 9.22
N ILE A 4 11.04 -8.63 9.15
CA ILE A 4 12.07 -9.63 9.46
C ILE A 4 12.09 -10.00 10.95
N ASP A 5 11.61 -9.08 11.80
CA ASP A 5 11.41 -9.19 13.24
C ASP A 5 10.32 -10.21 13.62
N LYS A 6 9.48 -10.61 12.66
CA LYS A 6 8.37 -11.54 12.88
C LYS A 6 8.71 -13.00 12.57
N LEU A 7 9.88 -13.26 11.98
CA LEU A 7 10.29 -14.61 11.61
C LEU A 7 10.56 -15.46 12.85
N GLN A 8 10.07 -16.69 12.84
CA GLN A 8 10.29 -17.68 13.88
C GLN A 8 11.13 -18.84 13.34
N THR A 9 11.95 -19.44 14.21
CA THR A 9 12.79 -20.59 13.84
C THR A 9 11.94 -21.69 13.17
N GLY A 10 12.33 -22.08 11.96
CA GLY A 10 11.59 -23.03 11.12
C GLY A 10 10.78 -22.40 9.98
N ASP A 11 10.58 -21.08 9.99
CA ASP A 11 9.88 -20.37 8.92
C ASP A 11 10.59 -20.56 7.57
N PRO A 12 9.84 -20.83 6.48
CA PRO A 12 10.43 -21.01 5.16
C PRO A 12 10.89 -19.67 4.57
N ILE A 13 12.15 -19.62 4.13
CA ILE A 13 12.71 -18.56 3.29
C ILE A 13 12.88 -19.14 1.89
N ILE A 14 12.13 -18.62 0.91
CA ILE A 14 12.07 -19.20 -0.43
C ILE A 14 12.59 -18.19 -1.45
N ILE A 15 13.61 -18.60 -2.20
CA ILE A 15 14.23 -17.80 -3.25
C ILE A 15 13.88 -18.43 -4.60
N ARG A 16 13.31 -17.63 -5.50
CA ARG A 16 13.01 -18.03 -6.87
C ARG A 16 14.13 -17.58 -7.80
N THR A 17 14.70 -18.50 -8.56
CA THR A 17 15.55 -18.20 -9.72
C THR A 17 14.76 -18.44 -11.01
N GLU A 18 15.39 -18.28 -12.18
CA GLU A 18 14.74 -18.55 -13.47
C GLU A 18 14.22 -19.99 -13.57
N SER A 19 14.97 -20.96 -13.06
CA SER A 19 14.69 -22.40 -13.23
C SER A 19 14.49 -23.17 -11.92
N LEU A 20 14.81 -22.59 -10.77
CA LEU A 20 14.80 -23.28 -9.47
C LEU A 20 14.08 -22.49 -8.38
N TRP A 21 13.44 -23.23 -7.48
CA TRP A 21 13.06 -22.80 -6.15
C TRP A 21 14.11 -23.29 -5.16
N LEU A 22 14.70 -22.39 -4.37
CA LEU A 22 15.60 -22.72 -3.28
C LEU A 22 14.87 -22.47 -1.96
N VAL A 23 14.72 -23.52 -1.15
CA VAL A 23 14.00 -23.45 0.13
C VAL A 23 15.02 -23.54 1.28
N TYR A 24 14.98 -22.53 2.13
CA TYR A 24 15.75 -22.43 3.36
C TYR A 24 14.81 -22.38 4.57
N ARG A 25 15.31 -22.77 5.74
CA ARG A 25 14.62 -22.64 7.03
C ARG A 25 15.30 -21.60 7.87
N TYR A 26 14.55 -20.60 8.30
CA TYR A 26 15.02 -19.57 9.21
C TYR A 26 15.52 -20.20 10.51
N THR A 27 16.75 -19.88 10.90
CA THR A 27 17.39 -20.40 12.11
C THR A 27 17.33 -19.42 13.26
N GLY A 28 17.50 -18.12 12.97
CA GLY A 28 17.51 -17.07 13.99
C GLY A 28 18.09 -15.76 13.48
N TYR A 29 18.38 -14.86 14.40
CA TYR A 29 18.95 -13.55 14.08
C TYR A 29 20.05 -13.12 15.05
N ARG A 30 20.82 -12.12 14.62
CA ARG A 30 21.70 -11.32 15.48
C ARG A 30 21.65 -9.85 15.10
N ILE A 31 21.89 -8.98 16.07
CA ILE A 31 22.03 -7.54 15.84
C ILE A 31 23.52 -7.21 15.93
N VAL A 32 24.05 -6.56 14.90
CA VAL A 32 25.47 -6.25 14.77
C VAL A 32 25.69 -4.79 14.40
N LEU A 33 26.92 -4.31 14.54
CA LEU A 33 27.32 -3.01 14.02
C LEU A 33 27.43 -3.05 12.48
N PRO A 34 27.20 -1.93 11.77
CA PRO A 34 27.28 -1.87 10.31
C PRO A 34 28.63 -2.31 9.72
N GLU A 35 29.72 -2.16 10.48
CA GLU A 35 31.08 -2.50 10.08
C GLU A 35 31.39 -4.00 10.23
N ASP A 36 30.53 -4.76 10.91
CA ASP A 36 30.73 -6.20 11.13
C ASP A 36 30.39 -7.00 9.86
N THR A 37 31.36 -7.08 8.95
CA THR A 37 31.26 -7.87 7.71
C THR A 37 31.43 -9.37 7.93
N SER A 38 31.82 -9.81 9.13
CA SER A 38 32.01 -11.24 9.45
C SER A 38 30.74 -12.06 9.26
N VAL A 39 29.59 -11.38 9.23
CA VAL A 39 28.26 -11.96 9.00
C VAL A 39 28.03 -12.53 7.62
N LEU A 40 28.86 -12.12 6.67
CA LEU A 40 28.82 -12.56 5.28
C LEU A 40 29.89 -13.61 4.99
N ASN A 41 30.73 -13.97 5.97
CA ASN A 41 31.74 -14.99 5.78
C ASN A 41 31.07 -16.33 5.43
N PRO A 42 31.65 -17.08 4.48
CA PRO A 42 31.14 -18.40 4.15
C PRO A 42 31.24 -19.33 5.37
N PRO A 43 30.35 -20.34 5.47
CA PRO A 43 30.45 -21.35 6.52
C PRO A 43 31.78 -22.09 6.42
N ALA A 44 32.29 -22.56 7.56
CA ALA A 44 33.55 -23.29 7.63
C ALA A 44 33.50 -24.62 6.87
N ASP A 45 32.32 -25.25 6.82
CA ASP A 45 32.06 -26.44 6.01
C ASP A 45 31.54 -26.02 4.62
N PRO A 46 32.26 -26.34 3.51
CA PRO A 46 31.83 -26.04 2.16
C PRO A 46 30.53 -26.71 1.71
N GLN A 47 30.11 -27.80 2.37
CA GLN A 47 28.84 -28.48 2.08
C GLN A 47 27.64 -27.76 2.70
N THR A 48 27.88 -26.93 3.71
CA THR A 48 26.83 -26.17 4.38
C THR A 48 26.38 -25.02 3.49
N ARG A 49 25.08 -24.99 3.19
CA ARG A 49 24.44 -23.92 2.42
C ARG A 49 23.55 -23.11 3.35
N MET A 50 23.85 -21.83 3.48
CA MET A 50 23.12 -20.90 4.34
C MET A 50 22.73 -19.66 3.54
N VAL A 51 21.61 -19.03 3.92
CA VAL A 51 21.21 -17.71 3.46
C VAL A 51 21.35 -16.71 4.59
N THR A 52 21.87 -15.52 4.29
CA THR A 52 21.97 -14.39 5.22
C THR A 52 21.18 -13.21 4.65
N LEU A 53 20.22 -12.71 5.41
CA LEU A 53 19.41 -11.53 5.10
C LEU A 53 19.84 -10.40 6.03
N THR A 54 20.16 -9.23 5.48
CA THR A 54 20.62 -8.06 6.23
C THR A 54 19.66 -6.88 6.04
N THR A 55 19.30 -6.21 7.14
CA THR A 55 18.51 -4.97 7.12
C THR A 55 18.97 -3.99 8.20
N CYS A 56 18.55 -2.72 8.08
CA CYS A 56 18.79 -1.68 9.07
C CYS A 56 18.05 -1.94 10.40
N GLU A 57 18.65 -1.52 11.51
CA GLU A 57 18.06 -1.47 12.85
C GLU A 57 18.55 -0.18 13.55
N PRO A 58 17.70 0.64 14.22
CA PRO A 58 16.26 0.50 14.39
C PRO A 58 15.44 0.85 13.14
N LYS A 59 14.22 0.33 13.09
CA LYS A 59 13.26 0.61 12.02
C LYS A 59 12.75 2.06 12.10
N TYR A 60 12.63 2.73 10.96
CA TYR A 60 12.03 4.07 10.79
C TYR A 60 12.77 5.25 11.44
N THR A 61 14.00 5.05 11.90
CA THR A 61 14.85 6.10 12.47
C THR A 61 16.26 6.02 11.90
N THR A 62 17.17 6.86 12.37
CA THR A 62 18.59 6.78 12.01
C THR A 62 19.15 5.40 12.40
N PRO A 63 19.55 4.57 11.43
CA PRO A 63 19.97 3.21 11.72
C PRO A 63 21.38 3.20 12.32
N THR A 64 21.52 2.54 13.46
CA THR A 64 22.80 2.42 14.19
C THR A 64 23.37 1.01 14.13
N HIS A 65 22.54 0.02 13.81
CA HIS A 65 22.85 -1.39 13.79
C HIS A 65 22.28 -2.06 12.52
N ARG A 66 22.63 -3.34 12.34
CA ARG A 66 22.08 -4.22 11.30
C ARG A 66 21.43 -5.44 11.95
N TRP A 67 20.23 -5.76 11.50
CA TRP A 67 19.59 -7.03 11.81
C TRP A 67 20.01 -8.07 10.78
N ILE A 68 20.62 -9.15 11.24
CA ILE A 68 21.13 -10.24 10.43
C ILE A 68 20.28 -11.47 10.72
N ALA A 69 19.45 -11.87 9.77
CA ALA A 69 18.68 -13.10 9.81
C ALA A 69 19.40 -14.20 9.03
N THR A 70 19.49 -15.38 9.62
CA THR A 70 20.14 -16.55 8.99
C THR A 70 19.12 -17.66 8.75
N GLY A 71 19.36 -18.47 7.71
CA GLY A 71 18.59 -19.67 7.44
C GLY A 71 19.40 -20.76 6.74
N MET A 72 19.12 -22.02 7.07
CA MET A 72 19.81 -23.19 6.53
C MET A 72 19.08 -23.78 5.33
N PHE A 73 19.81 -24.24 4.33
CA PHE A 73 19.24 -24.87 3.15
C PHE A 73 18.50 -26.16 3.51
N GLU A 74 17.30 -26.35 2.95
CA GLU A 74 16.49 -27.56 3.15
C GLU A 74 16.47 -28.39 1.87
N HIS A 75 15.95 -27.83 0.77
CA HIS A 75 15.88 -28.51 -0.52
C HIS A 75 15.72 -27.52 -1.68
N TRP A 76 15.78 -28.05 -2.90
CA TRP A 76 15.51 -27.31 -4.13
C TRP A 76 14.47 -28.06 -4.97
N MET A 77 13.77 -27.32 -5.82
CA MET A 77 12.79 -27.88 -6.75
C MET A 77 12.86 -27.12 -8.08
N ARG A 78 12.63 -27.78 -9.23
CA ARG A 78 12.57 -27.05 -10.50
C ARG A 78 11.27 -26.26 -10.58
N VAL A 79 11.32 -25.10 -11.22
CA VAL A 79 10.11 -24.31 -11.50
C VAL A 79 9.14 -25.09 -12.41
N SER A 80 9.67 -25.96 -13.29
CA SER A 80 8.86 -26.86 -14.12
C SER A 80 8.04 -27.87 -13.33
N ASP A 81 8.49 -28.22 -12.13
CA ASP A 81 7.88 -29.26 -11.29
C ASP A 81 6.72 -28.69 -10.44
N GLY A 82 6.50 -27.37 -10.52
CA GLY A 82 5.40 -26.66 -9.86
C GLY A 82 5.87 -25.63 -8.84
N VAL A 83 5.03 -25.41 -7.82
CA VAL A 83 5.26 -24.43 -6.74
C VAL A 83 5.48 -25.19 -5.43
N PRO A 84 6.46 -24.82 -4.58
CA PRO A 84 6.70 -25.50 -3.31
C PRO A 84 5.44 -25.52 -2.45
N GLY A 85 5.16 -26.63 -1.76
CA GLY A 85 3.97 -26.77 -0.91
C GLY A 85 3.85 -25.70 0.18
N GLN A 86 4.99 -25.12 0.60
CA GLN A 86 5.08 -24.01 1.55
C GLN A 86 4.50 -22.69 1.01
N LEU A 87 4.51 -22.49 -0.32
CA LEU A 87 3.88 -21.35 -1.00
C LEU A 87 2.49 -21.68 -1.53
N ALA A 88 2.14 -22.97 -1.61
CA ALA A 88 0.84 -23.41 -2.05
C ALA A 88 -0.19 -23.21 -0.94
N SER A 89 -0.67 -21.97 -0.78
CA SER A 89 -1.97 -21.76 -0.15
C SER A 89 -3.01 -22.35 -1.09
N THR A 90 -3.65 -23.45 -0.68
CA THR A 90 -4.73 -24.05 -1.46
C THR A 90 -5.97 -23.18 -1.27
N ASP A 91 -6.25 -22.30 -2.24
CA ASP A 91 -7.59 -21.75 -2.39
C ASP A 91 -8.55 -22.88 -2.82
N ARG A 92 -9.83 -22.78 -2.44
CA ARG A 92 -10.86 -23.83 -2.61
C ARG A 92 -11.14 -24.24 -4.07
N HIS A 93 -10.43 -23.65 -5.03
CA HIS A 93 -10.54 -23.91 -6.47
C HIS A 93 -9.26 -24.47 -7.11
N GLY A 94 -8.23 -24.84 -6.35
CA GLY A 94 -7.06 -25.57 -6.88
C GLY A 94 -6.04 -24.74 -7.67
N THR A 95 -6.19 -23.41 -7.67
CA THR A 95 -5.21 -22.48 -8.27
C THR A 95 -4.18 -22.06 -7.23
N VAL A 96 -2.90 -22.34 -7.47
CA VAL A 96 -1.80 -21.93 -6.58
C VAL A 96 -1.54 -20.43 -6.74
N THR A 97 -2.03 -19.63 -5.80
CA THR A 97 -1.77 -18.18 -5.73
C THR A 97 -0.70 -17.89 -4.69
N PHE A 98 0.32 -17.13 -5.09
CA PHE A 98 1.37 -16.63 -4.20
C PHE A 98 0.76 -15.58 -3.26
N THR A 99 0.22 -16.01 -2.13
CA THR A 99 -0.30 -15.07 -1.13
C THR A 99 0.85 -14.52 -0.29
N ALA A 100 1.37 -13.35 -0.65
CA ALA A 100 1.55 -12.35 0.41
C ALA A 100 0.15 -12.18 1.02
N ARG A 101 0.00 -12.35 2.34
CA ARG A 101 -1.29 -12.14 3.01
C ARG A 101 -1.68 -10.67 2.91
N ASP A 102 -2.21 -10.28 1.78
CA ASP A 102 -3.19 -9.23 1.65
C ASP A 102 -4.49 -9.98 1.40
N THR A 103 -5.38 -10.03 2.38
CA THR A 103 -6.80 -10.04 2.06
C THR A 103 -7.09 -8.61 1.63
N PRO A 104 -7.03 -8.26 0.32
CA PRO A 104 -7.41 -6.92 -0.09
C PRO A 104 -8.86 -6.74 0.35
N GLY A 105 -9.11 -5.69 1.14
CA GLY A 105 -10.47 -5.26 1.39
C GLY A 105 -11.20 -5.08 0.06
N MET A 106 -12.52 -5.11 0.08
CA MET A 106 -13.35 -4.96 -1.13
C MET A 106 -12.91 -3.77 -2.02
N LEU A 107 -12.34 -2.73 -1.41
CA LEU A 107 -11.79 -1.53 -2.06
C LEU A 107 -10.45 -1.76 -2.79
N THR A 108 -9.59 -2.67 -2.34
CA THR A 108 -8.28 -2.92 -2.97
C THR A 108 -8.35 -3.97 -4.09
N ARG A 109 -9.46 -4.73 -4.20
CA ARG A 109 -9.81 -5.48 -5.43
C ARG A 109 -10.11 -4.58 -6.63
N LEU A 110 -10.51 -3.34 -6.42
CA LEU A 110 -10.88 -2.44 -7.51
C LEU A 110 -9.67 -1.89 -8.27
N GLY A 111 -8.44 -2.02 -7.74
CA GLY A 111 -7.16 -1.68 -8.40
C GLY A 111 -6.97 -0.19 -8.70
N THR A 112 -8.04 0.55 -8.93
CA THR A 112 -8.13 1.97 -9.25
C THR A 112 -9.41 2.54 -8.65
N LEU A 113 -9.33 3.76 -8.10
CA LEU A 113 -10.51 4.50 -7.63
C LEU A 113 -11.18 5.30 -8.76
N GLN A 114 -10.65 5.25 -9.98
CA GLN A 114 -11.18 5.94 -11.14
C GLN A 114 -12.68 5.71 -11.41
N PRO A 115 -13.25 4.48 -11.35
CA PRO A 115 -14.69 4.29 -11.54
C PRO A 115 -15.52 4.92 -10.42
N VAL A 116 -15.00 4.94 -9.19
CA VAL A 116 -15.66 5.59 -8.04
C VAL A 116 -15.65 7.11 -8.21
N ILE A 117 -14.53 7.68 -8.65
CA ILE A 117 -14.42 9.12 -8.95
C ILE A 117 -15.44 9.51 -10.03
N ILE A 118 -15.54 8.73 -11.12
CA ILE A 118 -16.50 8.99 -12.19
C ILE A 118 -17.94 8.90 -11.65
N ALA A 119 -18.27 7.85 -10.90
CA ALA A 119 -19.60 7.68 -10.33
C ALA A 119 -19.99 8.82 -9.37
N LEU A 120 -19.08 9.24 -8.48
CA LEU A 120 -19.28 10.38 -7.58
C LEU A 120 -19.43 11.70 -8.36
N THR A 121 -18.64 11.89 -9.41
CA THR A 121 -18.74 13.08 -10.29
C THR A 121 -20.10 13.14 -10.98
N VAL A 122 -20.55 12.03 -11.57
CA VAL A 122 -21.85 11.93 -12.24
C VAL A 122 -22.99 12.15 -11.25
N ALA A 123 -22.93 11.51 -10.07
CA ALA A 123 -23.93 11.70 -9.02
C ALA A 123 -23.99 13.17 -8.55
N TYR A 124 -22.84 13.81 -8.34
CA TYR A 124 -22.76 15.22 -7.99
C TYR A 124 -23.41 16.10 -9.08
N LEU A 125 -23.07 15.89 -10.36
CA LEU A 125 -23.63 16.65 -11.47
C LEU A 125 -25.14 16.48 -11.60
N ILE A 126 -25.67 15.26 -11.44
CA ILE A 126 -27.11 14.99 -11.49
C ILE A 126 -27.85 15.75 -10.37
N VAL A 127 -27.37 15.64 -9.13
CA VAL A 127 -27.99 16.33 -7.98
C VAL A 127 -27.86 17.85 -8.14
N PHE A 128 -26.72 18.34 -8.63
CA PHE A 128 -26.47 19.76 -8.83
C PHE A 128 -27.38 20.36 -9.92
N ILE A 129 -27.51 19.68 -11.07
CA ILE A 129 -28.38 20.12 -12.17
C ILE A 129 -29.86 20.01 -11.77
N GLY A 130 -30.26 18.93 -11.12
CA GLY A 130 -31.63 18.78 -10.62
C GLY A 130 -32.00 19.88 -9.63
N ALA A 131 -31.11 20.18 -8.68
CA ALA A 131 -31.32 21.24 -7.70
C ALA A 131 -31.31 22.64 -8.33
N SER A 132 -30.50 22.89 -9.36
CA SER A 132 -30.45 24.18 -10.05
C SER A 132 -31.73 24.47 -10.86
N ILE A 133 -32.29 23.45 -11.51
CA ILE A 133 -33.54 23.55 -12.28
C ILE A 133 -34.74 23.77 -11.34
N VAL A 134 -34.85 22.98 -10.27
CA VAL A 134 -36.03 23.01 -9.37
C VAL A 134 -36.07 24.27 -8.51
N TRP A 135 -34.94 24.69 -7.94
CA TRP A 135 -34.91 25.83 -6.99
C TRP A 135 -34.37 27.14 -7.58
N ARG A 136 -33.94 27.17 -8.86
CA ARG A 136 -33.53 28.38 -9.61
C ARG A 136 -32.69 29.38 -8.80
N TRP A 137 -31.58 28.91 -8.22
CA TRP A 137 -30.56 29.66 -7.46
C TRP A 137 -31.10 30.83 -6.61
N PRO A 138 -31.72 30.55 -5.44
CA PRO A 138 -32.29 31.60 -4.59
C PRO A 138 -31.22 32.47 -3.91
N ALA A 139 -30.06 31.91 -3.60
CA ALA A 139 -29.09 32.52 -2.69
C ALA A 139 -28.22 33.63 -3.33
N TRP A 140 -27.97 33.57 -4.63
CA TRP A 140 -27.21 34.60 -5.33
C TRP A 140 -28.01 35.90 -5.54
N ARG A 141 -29.34 35.81 -5.46
CA ARG A 141 -30.23 36.99 -5.59
C ARG A 141 -30.26 37.89 -4.35
N ASN A 142 -29.90 37.37 -3.17
CA ASN A 142 -30.04 38.07 -1.89
C ASN A 142 -28.68 38.24 -1.16
N ALA A 143 -27.55 38.13 -1.86
CA ALA A 143 -26.23 38.16 -1.24
C ALA A 143 -25.72 39.59 -0.98
N THR A 144 -26.15 40.20 0.13
CA THR A 144 -25.70 41.52 0.61
C THR A 144 -24.63 41.39 1.71
N GLY A 145 -23.48 40.77 1.42
CA GLY A 145 -22.39 40.68 2.40
C GLY A 145 -21.03 40.23 1.84
N ARG A 146 -19.98 41.00 2.16
CA ARG A 146 -18.61 40.97 1.61
C ARG A 146 -17.66 40.05 2.38
N ASP A 147 -18.06 38.81 2.62
CA ASP A 147 -17.16 37.80 3.19
C ASP A 147 -16.81 36.78 2.10
N TRP A 148 -15.53 36.72 1.74
CA TRP A 148 -14.96 35.91 0.65
C TRP A 148 -14.33 34.60 1.13
N ASP A 149 -14.72 34.11 2.31
CA ASP A 149 -14.23 32.83 2.80
C ASP A 149 -14.67 31.67 1.89
N VAL A 150 -13.77 30.73 1.61
CA VAL A 150 -13.94 29.66 0.62
C VAL A 150 -15.18 28.81 0.94
N MET A 151 -15.40 28.53 2.24
CA MET A 151 -16.57 27.77 2.67
C MET A 151 -17.86 28.56 2.48
N SER A 152 -17.82 29.87 2.76
CA SER A 152 -18.96 30.78 2.56
C SER A 152 -19.34 30.93 1.09
N VAL A 153 -18.35 30.99 0.20
CA VAL A 153 -18.55 31.04 -1.26
C VAL A 153 -19.09 29.71 -1.79
N LEU A 154 -18.52 28.59 -1.36
CA LEU A 154 -18.96 27.24 -1.75
C LEU A 154 -20.42 27.00 -1.36
N TRP A 155 -20.80 27.36 -0.13
CA TRP A 155 -22.17 27.21 0.39
C TRP A 155 -23.18 28.16 -0.28
N ARG A 156 -22.70 29.26 -0.87
CA ARG A 156 -23.51 30.21 -1.67
C ARG A 156 -23.72 29.76 -3.11
N CYS A 157 -22.72 29.10 -3.73
CA CYS A 157 -22.82 28.62 -5.11
C CYS A 157 -23.67 27.35 -5.25
N GLN A 158 -23.86 26.56 -4.19
CA GLN A 158 -24.66 25.33 -4.28
C GLN A 158 -26.17 25.60 -4.31
N PRO A 159 -26.90 25.08 -5.32
CA PRO A 159 -28.34 25.26 -5.46
C PRO A 159 -29.14 24.44 -4.43
N GLY A 160 -30.35 24.91 -4.12
CA GLY A 160 -31.32 24.17 -3.29
C GLY A 160 -31.39 24.57 -1.81
N PRO A 161 -32.27 23.90 -1.05
CA PRO A 161 -32.46 24.08 0.40
C PRO A 161 -31.28 23.50 1.20
N LYS A 162 -31.16 23.89 2.48
CA LYS A 162 -30.07 23.48 3.39
C LYS A 162 -29.69 21.99 3.33
N PRO A 163 -30.63 21.00 3.35
CA PRO A 163 -30.26 19.59 3.30
C PRO A 163 -29.60 19.17 1.96
N ILE A 164 -30.03 19.74 0.83
CA ILE A 164 -29.44 19.44 -0.48
C ILE A 164 -28.03 20.01 -0.58
N ARG A 165 -27.78 21.19 0.00
CA ARG A 165 -26.42 21.76 0.07
C ARG A 165 -25.49 20.89 0.91
N MET A 166 -25.94 20.41 2.07
CA MET A 166 -25.14 19.51 2.89
C MET A 166 -24.79 18.22 2.14
N LEU A 167 -25.75 17.65 1.39
CA LEU A 167 -25.51 16.50 0.52
C LEU A 167 -24.47 16.80 -0.57
N LEU A 168 -24.59 17.92 -1.27
CA LEU A 168 -23.63 18.33 -2.32
C LEU A 168 -22.23 18.60 -1.75
N THR A 169 -22.10 19.26 -0.59
CA THR A 169 -20.81 19.42 0.08
C THR A 169 -20.21 18.08 0.51
N GLY A 170 -21.03 17.14 0.99
CA GLY A 170 -20.57 15.81 1.38
C GLY A 170 -20.04 15.02 0.19
N LEU A 171 -20.78 15.03 -0.94
CA LEU A 171 -20.35 14.41 -2.19
C LEU A 171 -19.05 15.02 -2.72
N LEU A 172 -18.92 16.36 -2.68
CA LEU A 172 -17.71 17.05 -3.09
C LEU A 172 -16.51 16.70 -2.19
N ALA A 173 -16.71 16.62 -0.88
CA ALA A 173 -15.65 16.25 0.06
C ALA A 173 -15.20 14.79 -0.14
N LEU A 174 -16.13 13.86 -0.35
CA LEU A 174 -15.82 12.47 -0.68
C LEU A 174 -15.05 12.37 -2.01
N LEU A 175 -15.47 13.12 -3.02
CA LEU A 175 -14.78 13.18 -4.30
C LEU A 175 -13.35 13.74 -4.15
N ALA A 176 -13.18 14.84 -3.41
CA ALA A 176 -11.87 15.39 -3.10
C ALA A 176 -10.97 14.39 -2.37
N MET A 177 -11.53 13.64 -1.42
CA MET A 177 -10.82 12.57 -0.73
C MET A 177 -10.37 11.49 -1.73
N THR A 178 -11.25 10.98 -2.59
CA THR A 178 -10.88 9.96 -3.58
C THR A 178 -9.81 10.43 -4.57
N ILE A 179 -9.85 11.69 -5.00
CA ILE A 179 -8.82 12.28 -5.87
C ILE A 179 -7.48 12.38 -5.13
N MET A 180 -7.49 12.76 -3.85
CA MET A 180 -6.29 12.78 -3.01
C MET A 180 -5.67 11.39 -2.91
N PHE A 181 -6.48 10.34 -2.79
CA PHE A 181 -6.00 8.96 -2.72
C PHE A 181 -5.40 8.48 -4.05
N GLU A 182 -6.06 8.73 -5.17
CA GLU A 182 -5.61 8.24 -6.49
C GLU A 182 -4.43 9.05 -7.06
N TYR A 183 -4.37 10.37 -6.81
CA TYR A 183 -3.37 11.25 -7.43
C TYR A 183 -2.47 11.96 -6.42
N GLY A 184 -3.02 12.38 -5.28
CA GLY A 184 -2.29 13.15 -4.27
C GLY A 184 -1.20 12.34 -3.58
N TYR A 185 -1.55 11.18 -3.01
CA TYR A 185 -0.57 10.34 -2.30
C TYR A 185 0.53 9.77 -3.21
N PRO A 186 0.25 9.29 -4.43
CA PRO A 186 1.31 8.88 -5.35
C PRO A 186 2.26 10.02 -5.70
N TRP A 187 1.74 11.22 -5.98
CA TRP A 187 2.57 12.39 -6.24
C TRP A 187 3.46 12.76 -5.04
N CYS A 188 2.92 12.74 -3.82
CA CYS A 188 3.68 12.98 -2.60
C CYS A 188 4.78 11.93 -2.40
N ALA A 189 4.50 10.66 -2.66
CA ALA A 189 5.49 9.58 -2.59
C ALA A 189 6.60 9.72 -3.65
N THR A 190 6.31 10.30 -4.82
CA THR A 190 7.33 10.56 -5.84
C THR A 190 8.12 11.84 -5.61
N HIS A 191 7.63 12.83 -4.86
CA HIS A 191 8.36 14.10 -4.69
C HIS A 191 9.00 14.29 -3.31
N ILE A 192 8.54 13.56 -2.28
CA ILE A 192 9.05 13.68 -0.91
C ILE A 192 9.88 12.45 -0.55
N PRO A 193 11.21 12.57 -0.42
CA PRO A 193 12.10 11.42 -0.17
C PRO A 193 11.74 10.63 1.10
N LEU A 194 11.41 11.34 2.18
CA LEU A 194 11.03 10.74 3.46
C LEU A 194 9.81 9.81 3.33
N LEU A 195 8.78 10.22 2.59
CA LEU A 195 7.57 9.41 2.40
C LEU A 195 7.81 8.22 1.47
N ARG A 196 8.69 8.38 0.47
CA ARG A 196 9.11 7.28 -0.41
C ARG A 196 9.78 6.15 0.36
N ASP A 197 10.72 6.51 1.24
CA ASP A 197 11.51 5.55 2.01
C ASP A 197 10.64 4.81 3.04
N MET A 198 9.65 5.48 3.65
CA MET A 198 8.73 4.86 4.61
C MET A 198 7.66 3.98 3.97
N SER A 199 7.15 4.37 2.80
CA SER A 199 6.10 3.63 2.09
C SER A 199 6.63 2.46 1.25
N GLY A 200 7.94 2.44 0.95
CA GLY A 200 8.52 1.45 0.04
C GLY A 200 8.02 1.62 -1.40
N TYR A 201 7.49 2.80 -1.75
CA TYR A 201 6.97 3.09 -3.08
C TYR A 201 8.09 3.09 -4.11
N SER A 202 8.07 2.10 -5.01
CA SER A 202 8.89 2.10 -6.23
C SER A 202 8.00 2.57 -7.36
N ALA A 203 8.35 3.71 -7.97
CA ALA A 203 7.77 4.08 -9.25
C ALA A 203 8.23 3.03 -10.26
N MET A 204 7.30 2.24 -10.79
CA MET A 204 7.55 1.46 -12.01
C MET A 204 7.69 2.39 -13.21
#